data_AF-A0A3G8YK09-F1
#
_entry.id   AF-A0A3G8YK09-F1
#
_cell.length_a   1.000
_cell.length_b   1.000
_cell.length_c   1.000
_cell.angle_alpha   90.00
_cell.angle_beta   90.00
_cell.angle_gamma   90.00
#
_symmetry.space_group_name_H-M   'P 1'
#
loop_
_entity.id
_entity.type
_entity.pdbx_description
1 polymer ?
#
loop_
_entity_poly.entity_id
_entity_poly.type
_entity_poly.pdbx_seq_one_letter_code
_entity_poly.pdbx_strand_id
1 'polypeptide(L)'
;MLDISLDAATCLKMLNRLIGTEMRFVYLNHKGELEVRHVVVERVFFGTKLPYHQEHQWLFEALDLERQATRTFAFEHICPEGAEAFSIKEKL
;
A
#
# COMPACT_ATOMS: atom_id res chain seq x y z
N MET A 1 -21.10 -12.73 15.02
CA MET A 1 -20.15 -11.75 14.44
C MET A 1 -18.95 -11.75 15.37
N LEU A 2 -17.85 -12.39 14.97
CA LEU A 2 -16.64 -12.41 15.81
C LEU A 2 -16.01 -11.02 15.72
N ASP A 3 -16.25 -10.22 16.75
CA ASP A 3 -15.55 -8.95 16.94
C ASP A 3 -14.13 -9.29 17.41
N ILE A 4 -13.23 -9.46 16.45
CA ILE A 4 -11.81 -9.62 16.74
C ILE A 4 -11.30 -8.21 17.06
N SER A 5 -11.51 -7.75 18.29
CA SER A 5 -10.85 -6.55 18.78
C SER A 5 -9.37 -6.89 18.99
N LEU A 6 -8.57 -6.73 17.93
CA LEU A 6 -7.12 -6.74 18.05
C LEU A 6 -6.70 -5.49 18.83
N ASP A 7 -5.97 -5.68 19.93
CA ASP A 7 -5.37 -4.55 20.63
C ASP A 7 -4.32 -3.86 19.74
N ALA A 8 -4.06 -2.59 20.03
CA ALA A 8 -3.11 -1.78 19.26
C ALA A 8 -1.70 -2.39 19.23
N ALA A 9 -1.30 -3.11 20.29
CA ALA A 9 0.00 -3.76 20.37
C ALA A 9 0.12 -4.92 19.38
N THR A 10 -0.96 -5.67 19.18
CA THR A 10 -1.02 -6.78 18.23
C THR A 10 -1.02 -6.27 16.80
N CYS A 11 -1.80 -5.23 16.50
CA CYS A 11 -1.74 -4.53 15.22
C CYS A 11 -0.32 -4.03 14.91
N LEU A 12 0.35 -3.38 15.87
CA LEU A 12 1.71 -2.89 15.69
C LEU A 12 2.71 -4.02 15.42
N LYS A 13 2.58 -5.16 16.13
CA LYS A 13 3.41 -6.35 15.86
C LYS A 13 3.18 -6.91 14.46
N MET A 14 1.94 -6.95 13.99
CA MET A 14 1.63 -7.39 12.62
C MET A 14 2.22 -6.45 11.58
N LEU A 15 2.09 -5.14 11.75
CA LEU A 15 2.69 -4.15 10.85
C LEU A 15 4.22 -4.23 10.83
N ASN A 16 4.85 -4.43 11.99
CA ASN A 16 6.31 -4.59 12.07
C ASN A 16 6.80 -5.86 11.36
N ARG A 17 5.98 -6.91 11.26
CA ARG A 17 6.33 -8.11 10.49
C ARG A 17 6.40 -7.87 8.99
N LEU A 18 5.81 -6.79 8.48
CA LEU A 18 5.93 -6.41 7.07
C LEU A 18 7.31 -5.84 6.74
N ILE A 19 8.05 -5.30 7.72
CA ILE A 19 9.36 -4.69 7.45
C ILE A 19 10.34 -5.77 6.99
N GLY A 20 11.02 -5.52 5.86
CA GLY A 20 11.92 -6.45 5.19
C GLY A 20 11.21 -7.53 4.35
N THR A 21 9.88 -7.53 4.30
CA THR A 21 9.15 -8.46 3.44
C THR A 21 9.15 -7.99 1.99
N GLU A 22 9.39 -8.95 1.10
CA GLU A 22 9.25 -8.80 -0.34
C GLU A 22 7.79 -9.05 -0.72
N MET A 23 7.17 -8.10 -1.41
CA MET A 23 5.76 -8.16 -1.79
C MET A 23 5.58 -7.83 -3.26
N ARG A 24 4.62 -8.52 -3.90
CA ARG A 24 4.16 -8.22 -5.25
C ARG A 24 2.66 -7.93 -5.25
N PHE A 25 2.25 -6.80 -5.82
CA PHE A 25 0.85 -6.38 -5.82
C PHE A 25 0.50 -5.48 -7.02
N VAL A 26 -0.78 -5.38 -7.36
CA VAL A 26 -1.29 -4.40 -8.32
C VAL A 26 -1.57 -3.10 -7.59
N TYR A 27 -1.14 -1.97 -8.18
CA TYR A 27 -1.23 -0.65 -7.56
C TYR A 27 -1.81 0.38 -8.52
N LEU A 28 -2.81 1.12 -8.06
CA LEU A 28 -3.34 2.28 -8.78
C LEU A 28 -2.48 3.52 -8.49
N ASN A 29 -1.78 4.00 -9.51
CA ASN A 29 -0.93 5.19 -9.37
C ASN A 29 -1.76 6.49 -9.39
N HIS A 30 -1.12 7.61 -9.07
CA HIS A 30 -1.75 8.94 -9.06
C HIS A 30 -2.24 9.41 -10.45
N LYS A 31 -1.84 8.73 -11.53
CA LYS A 31 -2.32 8.99 -12.90
C LYS A 31 -3.53 8.14 -13.27
N GLY A 32 -4.02 7.31 -12.36
CA GLY A 32 -5.13 6.39 -12.62
C GLY A 32 -4.74 5.12 -13.39
N GLU A 33 -3.45 4.79 -13.46
CA GLU A 33 -2.96 3.60 -14.15
C GLU A 33 -2.66 2.47 -13.15
N LEU A 34 -3.07 1.25 -13.51
CA LEU A 34 -2.72 0.04 -12.77
C LEU A 34 -1.35 -0.47 -13.20
N GLU A 35 -0.48 -0.74 -12.23
CA GLU A 35 0.83 -1.35 -12.47
C GLU A 35 1.11 -2.40 -11.41
N VAL A 36 1.73 -3.51 -11.81
CA VAL A 36 2.26 -4.51 -10.87
C VAL A 36 3.56 -3.95 -10.27
N ARG A 37 3.66 -3.96 -8.95
CA ARG A 37 4.83 -3.53 -8.20
C ARG A 37 5.48 -4.72 -7.51
N HIS A 38 6.81 -4.75 -7.54
CA HIS A 38 7.60 -5.66 -6.72
C HIS A 38 8.50 -4.84 -5.80
N VAL A 39 8.30 -4.99 -4.49
CA VAL A 39 8.93 -4.09 -3.52
C VAL A 39 9.41 -4.81 -2.28
N VAL A 40 10.38 -4.22 -1.59
CA VAL A 40 10.79 -4.63 -0.23
C VAL A 40 10.39 -3.54 0.75
N VAL A 41 9.51 -3.86 1.70
CA VAL A 41 8.97 -2.88 2.67
C VAL A 41 10.04 -2.43 3.64
N GLU A 42 10.20 -1.11 3.80
CA GLU A 42 11.16 -0.50 4.72
C GLU A 42 10.46 0.03 5.98
N ARG A 43 9.25 0.57 5.83
CA ARG A 43 8.51 1.17 6.95
C ARG A 43 7.01 1.19 6.69
N VAL A 44 6.21 0.98 7.72
CA VAL A 44 4.75 1.20 7.71
C VAL A 44 4.39 2.30 8.72
N PHE A 45 3.51 3.22 8.34
CA PHE A 45 3.12 4.34 9.21
C PHE A 45 1.76 4.92 8.80
N PHE A 46 1.11 5.60 9.74
CA PHE A 46 -0.12 6.36 9.49
C PHE A 46 0.22 7.84 9.27
N GLY A 47 -0.26 8.45 8.19
CA GLY A 47 0.06 9.85 7.88
C GLY A 47 -0.53 10.36 6.56
N THR A 48 -0.08 11.54 6.13
CA THR A 48 -0.54 12.25 4.91
C THR A 48 0.59 12.46 3.90
N LYS A 49 1.57 11.54 3.83
CA LYS A 49 2.90 11.77 3.25
C LYS A 49 2.97 11.86 1.71
N LEU A 50 1.84 12.05 1.03
CA LEU A 50 1.80 12.24 -0.42
C LEU A 50 1.34 13.68 -0.73
N PRO A 51 2.05 14.44 -1.60
CA PRO A 51 1.72 15.84 -1.91
C PRO A 51 0.28 16.09 -2.41
N TYR A 52 -0.43 15.02 -2.78
CA TYR A 52 -1.73 15.02 -3.43
C TYR A 52 -2.83 14.28 -2.66
N HIS A 53 -2.58 13.80 -1.43
CA HIS A 53 -3.59 13.12 -0.62
C HIS A 53 -3.89 13.90 0.67
N GLN A 54 -5.12 14.43 0.76
CA GLN A 54 -5.58 15.28 1.87
C GLN A 54 -6.03 14.49 3.11
N GLU A 55 -6.16 13.17 3.02
CA GLU A 55 -6.67 12.32 4.09
C GLU A 55 -5.57 11.48 4.75
N HIS A 56 -5.64 11.38 6.08
CA HIS A 56 -4.77 10.50 6.85
C HIS A 56 -5.07 9.04 6.52
N GLN A 57 -4.06 8.29 6.12
CA GLN A 57 -4.20 6.90 5.73
C GLN A 57 -2.98 6.07 6.12
N TRP A 58 -3.11 4.76 6.06
CA TRP A 58 -1.98 3.86 6.20
C TRP A 58 -1.13 3.90 4.93
N LEU A 59 0.16 4.12 5.15
CA LEU A 59 1.18 4.22 4.11
C LEU A 59 2.32 3.27 4.43
N PHE A 60 3.06 2.88 3.39
CA PHE A 60 4.35 2.22 3.58
C PHE A 60 5.39 2.76 2.61
N GLU A 61 6.62 2.88 3.10
CA GLU A 61 7.81 3.11 2.29
C GLU A 61 8.43 1.76 1.94
N ALA A 62 8.82 1.61 0.69
CA ALA A 62 9.43 0.39 0.19
C ALA A 62 10.43 0.70 -0.93
N LEU A 63 11.46 -0.13 -1.04
CA LEU A 63 12.34 -0.16 -2.19
C LEU A 63 11.60 -0.84 -3.35
N ASP A 64 11.27 -0.07 -4.39
CA ASP A 64 10.72 -0.58 -5.64
C ASP A 64 11.84 -1.24 -6.46
N LEU A 65 11.77 -2.55 -6.66
CA LEU A 65 12.82 -3.35 -7.27
C LEU A 65 12.90 -3.14 -8.79
N GLU A 66 11.79 -2.83 -9.46
CA GLU A 66 11.81 -2.48 -10.88
C GLU A 66 12.36 -1.07 -11.12
N ARG A 67 12.02 -0.12 -10.24
CA ARG A 67 12.40 1.29 -10.39
C ARG A 67 13.71 1.64 -9.68
N GLN A 68 14.25 0.72 -8.87
CA GLN A 68 15.47 0.91 -8.09
C GLN A 68 15.43 2.20 -7.24
N ALA A 69 14.28 2.45 -6.61
CA ALA A 69 14.04 3.66 -5.85
C ALA A 69 13.08 3.42 -4.68
N THR A 70 13.34 4.07 -3.54
CA THR A 70 12.40 4.10 -2.42
C THR A 70 11.18 4.94 -2.79
N ARG A 71 9.98 4.38 -2.58
CA ARG A 71 8.70 5.04 -2.86
C ARG A 71 7.72 4.82 -1.72
N THR A 72 6.80 5.75 -1.57
CA THR A 72 5.67 5.67 -0.63
C THR A 72 4.44 5.17 -1.37
N PHE A 73 3.79 4.15 -0.82
CA PHE A 73 2.58 3.54 -1.34
C PHE A 73 1.45 3.67 -0.31
N ALA A 74 0.24 3.88 -0.82
CA ALA A 74 -1.00 3.87 -0.04
C ALA A 74 -1.58 2.46 0.01
N PHE A 75 -1.93 1.96 1.20
CA PHE A 75 -2.60 0.66 1.31
C PHE A 75 -3.94 0.64 0.58
N GLU A 76 -4.66 1.77 0.57
CA GLU A 76 -5.96 1.90 -0.11
C GLU A 76 -5.89 1.70 -1.63
N HIS A 77 -4.74 1.97 -2.24
CA HIS A 77 -4.55 1.85 -3.68
C HIS A 77 -4.02 0.47 -4.10
N ILE A 78 -3.77 -0.44 -3.15
CA ILE A 78 -3.46 -1.83 -3.47
C ILE A 78 -4.74 -2.49 -3.94
N CYS A 79 -4.73 -2.98 -5.18
CA CYS A 79 -5.87 -3.68 -5.74
C CYS A 79 -5.81 -5.17 -5.41
N PRO A 80 -6.97 -5.83 -5.17
CA PRO A 80 -7.03 -7.27 -5.00
C PRO A 80 -6.51 -8.01 -6.25
N GLU A 81 -5.96 -9.21 -6.06
CA GLU A 81 -5.51 -10.06 -7.18
C GLU A 81 -6.62 -10.24 -8.23
N GLY A 82 -6.24 -10.11 -9.51
CA GLY A 82 -7.19 -10.15 -10.63
C GLY A 82 -7.80 -8.78 -11.01
N ALA A 83 -7.47 -7.71 -10.29
CA ALA A 83 -7.91 -6.35 -10.64
C ALA A 83 -7.33 -5.80 -11.95
N GLU A 84 -6.40 -6.51 -12.59
CA GLU A 84 -5.90 -6.18 -13.94
C GLU A 84 -7.04 -6.13 -15.00
N ALA A 85 -8.19 -6.72 -14.70
CA ALA A 85 -9.40 -6.65 -15.52
C ALA A 85 -10.23 -5.36 -15.35
N PHE A 86 -9.94 -4.52 -14.35
CA PHE A 86 -10.69 -3.30 -14.08
C PHE A 86 -9.97 -2.08 -14.65
N SER A 87 -10.27 -1.76 -15.91
CA SER A 87 -10.03 -0.41 -16.43
C SER A 87 -10.97 0.53 -15.69
N ILE A 88 -10.48 1.24 -14.66
CA ILE A 88 -11.27 2.27 -13.97
C ILE A 88 -11.28 3.53 -14.86
N LYS A 89 -11.99 3.43 -15.98
CA LYS A 89 -12.61 4.59 -16.62
C LYS A 89 -13.95 4.82 -15.94
N GLU A 90 -13.92 5.30 -14.70
CA GLU A 90 -15.02 6.03 -14.06
C GLU A 90 -14.67 6.29 -12.59
N LYS A 91 -14.20 7.51 -12.31
CA LYS A 91 -14.58 8.38 -11.18
C LYS A 91 -13.56 9.52 -11.03
N LEU A 92 -13.86 10.61 -11.74
CA LEU A 92 -13.61 11.97 -11.25
C LEU A 92 -14.85 12.40 -10.46
#